data_AF-A0A5M9TQZ9-F1
#
_entry.id   AF-A0A5M9TQZ9-F1
#
_cell.length_a   1.000
_cell.length_b   1.000
_cell.length_c   1.000
_cell.angle_alpha   90.00
_cell.angle_beta   90.00
_cell.angle_gamma   90.00
#
_symmetry.space_group_name_H-M   'P 1'
#
loop_
_entity.id
_entity.type
_entity.pdbx_description
1 polymer ?
#
loop_
_entity_poly.entity_id
_entity_poly.type
_entity_poly.pdbx_seq_one_letter_code
_entity_poly.pdbx_strand_id
1 'polypeptide(L)'
;MGNRMEHYETEVSEYDCACGAGNYTISKYKYRDDYSSEEIKTVSLINCSTCKDDYLAADQYIVPKQLDQILSEATAEVNNLCQVIKEYSLAHYKKDMIHYVTSIPVTRWYALWQIISPSIQTFRKDLKMLNGQANAFEYHLMGNHENTIKRIIATLEKCGIEDSKLSQWISDLGVLTHKETQAKNEINKALFKGKLNKKYVTYEDPYWI
;
A
#
# COMPACT_ATOMS: atom_id res chain seq x y z
N MET A 1 -15.80 -13.66 -30.68
CA MET A 1 -14.71 -13.17 -29.81
C MET A 1 -14.39 -11.78 -30.30
N GLY A 2 -14.71 -10.74 -29.51
CA GLY A 2 -14.50 -9.36 -29.93
C GLY A 2 -13.01 -9.02 -29.95
N ASN A 3 -12.57 -8.31 -30.99
CA ASN A 3 -11.20 -7.80 -31.09
C ASN A 3 -10.97 -6.80 -29.96
N ARG A 4 -10.10 -7.16 -29.01
CA ARG A 4 -9.57 -6.19 -28.03
C ARG A 4 -8.70 -5.19 -28.79
N MET A 5 -9.03 -3.91 -28.76
CA MET A 5 -8.11 -2.86 -29.23
C MET A 5 -7.04 -2.67 -28.16
N GLU A 6 -5.86 -3.22 -28.42
CA GLU A 6 -4.68 -3.06 -27.57
C GLU A 6 -3.90 -1.85 -28.08
N HIS A 7 -3.97 -0.70 -27.40
CA HIS A 7 -3.12 0.43 -27.74
C HIS A 7 -1.80 0.29 -26.98
N TYR A 8 -0.69 0.35 -27.72
CA TYR A 8 0.65 0.21 -27.16
C TYR A 8 1.34 1.57 -27.08
N GLU A 9 1.54 2.09 -25.87
CA GLU A 9 2.40 3.26 -25.65
C GLU A 9 3.71 2.81 -25.00
N THR A 10 4.82 2.93 -25.71
CA THR A 10 6.14 2.65 -25.13
C THR A 10 6.90 3.95 -24.90
N GLU A 11 7.26 4.20 -23.64
CA GLU A 11 8.05 5.34 -23.19
C GLU A 11 9.48 4.88 -22.86
N VAL A 12 10.43 5.16 -23.74
CA VAL A 12 11.85 4.84 -23.51
C VAL A 12 12.54 6.06 -22.89
N SER A 13 13.26 5.88 -21.78
CA SER A 13 14.02 6.94 -21.11
C SER A 13 15.49 6.55 -20.93
N GLU A 14 16.42 7.36 -21.44
CA GLU A 14 17.85 7.09 -21.41
C GLU A 14 18.56 7.94 -20.34
N TYR A 15 19.35 7.30 -19.47
CA TYR A 15 20.08 7.93 -18.37
C TYR A 15 21.57 7.60 -18.46
N ASP A 16 22.43 8.45 -17.89
CA ASP A 16 23.84 8.10 -17.74
C ASP A 16 24.00 6.96 -16.73
N CYS A 17 24.69 5.87 -17.07
CA CYS A 17 25.01 4.76 -16.15
C CYS A 17 26.54 4.64 -16.02
N ALA A 18 27.04 3.93 -14.99
CA ALA A 18 28.46 3.59 -14.86
C ALA A 18 29.04 2.90 -16.12
N CYS A 19 28.21 2.23 -16.92
CA CYS A 19 28.60 1.68 -18.22
C CYS A 19 28.73 2.73 -19.37
N GLY A 20 28.54 4.03 -19.09
CA GLY A 20 28.71 5.14 -20.03
C GLY A 20 27.40 5.70 -20.63
N ALA A 21 26.34 4.88 -20.72
CA ALA A 21 24.96 5.27 -21.03
C ALA A 21 24.04 4.06 -20.77
N GLY A 22 23.18 4.14 -19.76
CA GLY A 22 22.22 3.08 -19.43
C GLY A 22 20.83 3.50 -19.89
N ASN A 23 20.28 2.85 -20.91
CA ASN A 23 18.88 3.03 -21.25
C ASN A 23 17.99 2.08 -20.43
N TYR A 24 16.85 2.60 -19.98
CA TYR A 24 15.77 1.76 -19.49
C TYR A 24 14.47 2.10 -20.22
N THR A 25 13.64 1.09 -20.42
CA THR A 25 12.40 1.21 -21.16
C THR A 25 11.24 1.04 -20.20
N ILE A 26 10.32 2.00 -20.19
CA ILE A 26 9.00 1.87 -19.56
C ILE A 26 7.99 1.60 -20.67
N SER A 27 7.51 0.37 -20.79
CA SER A 27 6.40 0.05 -21.69
C SER A 27 5.09 0.16 -20.91
N LYS A 28 4.18 1.02 -21.36
CA LYS A 28 2.83 1.17 -20.80
C LYS A 28 1.81 0.56 -21.76
N TYR A 29 1.24 -0.56 -21.36
CA TYR A 29 0.18 -1.22 -22.11
C TYR A 29 -1.15 -0.67 -21.66
N LYS A 30 -1.96 -0.20 -22.60
CA LYS A 30 -3.29 0.34 -22.32
C LYS A 30 -4.33 -0.55 -22.99
N TYR A 31 -4.97 -1.39 -22.16
CA TYR A 31 -6.02 -2.28 -22.61
C TYR A 31 -7.35 -1.54 -22.56
N ARG A 32 -8.04 -1.45 -23.71
CA ARG A 32 -9.40 -0.94 -23.80
C ARG A 32 -10.34 -2.10 -24.08
N ASP A 33 -10.83 -2.75 -23.02
CA ASP A 33 -11.96 -3.66 -23.15
C ASP A 33 -13.26 -2.84 -23.23
N ASP A 34 -14.16 -3.27 -24.12
CA ASP A 34 -15.42 -2.60 -24.49
C ASP A 34 -16.10 -1.93 -23.28
N TYR A 35 -16.10 -0.59 -23.32
CA TYR A 35 -16.86 0.34 -22.48
C TYR A 35 -16.78 0.08 -20.95
N SER A 36 -15.69 0.50 -20.29
CA SER A 36 -15.74 1.37 -19.07
C SER A 36 -14.46 1.40 -18.23
N SER A 37 -13.50 0.49 -18.42
CA SER A 37 -12.28 0.45 -17.62
C SER A 37 -11.02 0.37 -18.49
N GLU A 38 -10.17 1.38 -18.34
CA GLU A 38 -8.82 1.38 -18.88
C GLU A 38 -7.90 0.68 -17.88
N GLU A 39 -7.35 -0.47 -18.26
CA GLU A 39 -6.30 -1.12 -17.46
C GLU A 39 -4.94 -0.71 -18.02
N ILE A 40 -4.15 -0.01 -17.21
CA ILE A 40 -2.78 0.41 -17.54
C ILE A 40 -1.82 -0.57 -16.87
N LYS A 41 -1.09 -1.35 -17.67
CA LYS A 41 -0.02 -2.22 -17.19
C LYS A 41 1.34 -1.59 -17.52
N THR A 42 2.13 -1.29 -16.51
CA THR A 42 3.47 -0.71 -16.67
C THR A 42 4.53 -1.81 -16.53
N VAL A 43 5.43 -1.92 -17.51
CA VAL A 43 6.59 -2.82 -17.48
C VAL A 43 7.86 -1.97 -17.59
N SER A 44 8.76 -2.13 -16.61
CA SER A 44 10.02 -1.38 -16.55
C SER A 44 11.20 -2.33 -16.73
N LEU A 45 12.07 -2.07 -17.70
CA LEU A 45 13.22 -2.93 -18.06
C LEU A 45 14.52 -2.11 -18.15
N ILE A 46 15.57 -2.55 -17.46
CA ILE A 46 16.93 -1.99 -17.53
C ILE A 46 17.78 -2.85 -18.47
N ASN A 47 18.34 -2.27 -19.53
CA ASN A 47 19.07 -3.03 -20.56
C ASN A 47 20.57 -3.21 -20.27
N CYS A 48 21.22 -2.26 -19.59
CA CYS A 48 22.64 -2.40 -19.22
C CYS A 48 22.79 -3.43 -18.09
N SER A 49 23.51 -4.53 -18.32
CA SER A 49 23.65 -5.65 -17.37
C SER A 49 24.24 -5.21 -16.02
N THR A 50 25.28 -4.36 -16.03
CA THR A 50 25.87 -3.81 -14.80
C THR A 50 24.84 -3.00 -13.99
N CYS A 51 24.16 -2.05 -14.64
CA CYS A 51 23.11 -1.27 -13.98
C CYS A 51 21.91 -2.14 -13.56
N LYS A 52 21.60 -3.21 -14.30
CA LYS A 52 20.56 -4.18 -13.94
C LYS A 52 20.95 -4.99 -12.71
N ASP A 53 22.23 -5.28 -12.50
CA ASP A 53 22.71 -6.03 -11.34
C ASP A 53 22.78 -5.15 -10.09
N ASP A 54 23.19 -3.90 -10.25
CA ASP A 54 23.40 -2.96 -9.14
C ASP A 54 22.13 -2.15 -8.76
N TYR A 55 21.21 -1.96 -9.71
CA TYR A 55 20.04 -1.08 -9.55
C TYR A 55 18.72 -1.72 -10.02
N LEU A 56 17.59 -1.13 -9.58
CA LEU A 56 16.23 -1.43 -10.01
C LEU A 56 15.50 -0.17 -10.49
N ALA A 57 14.45 -0.36 -11.29
CA ALA A 57 13.60 0.73 -11.78
C ALA A 57 12.37 0.92 -10.88
N ALA A 58 12.13 2.15 -10.42
CA ALA A 58 10.97 2.57 -9.64
C ALA A 58 10.29 3.76 -10.31
N ASP A 59 9.08 3.56 -10.84
CA ASP A 59 8.36 4.52 -11.71
C ASP A 59 9.23 5.10 -12.83
N GLN A 60 9.91 6.23 -12.57
CA GLN A 60 10.74 7.00 -13.51
C GLN A 60 12.18 7.23 -12.99
N TYR A 61 12.62 6.45 -12.02
CA TYR A 61 13.92 6.59 -11.40
C TYR A 61 14.61 5.24 -11.21
N ILE A 62 15.93 5.29 -11.08
CA ILE A 62 16.77 4.12 -10.81
C ILE A 62 17.29 4.23 -9.36
N VAL A 63 17.19 3.15 -8.58
CA VAL A 63 17.65 3.08 -7.18
C VAL A 63 18.54 1.85 -6.95
N PRO A 64 19.58 1.94 -6.09
CA PRO A 64 20.44 0.80 -5.78
C PRO A 64 19.66 -0.36 -5.16
N LYS A 65 19.92 -1.60 -5.60
CA LYS A 65 19.23 -2.79 -5.08
C LYS A 65 19.42 -3.03 -3.59
N GLN A 66 20.63 -2.75 -3.07
CA GLN A 66 20.89 -2.92 -1.64
C GLN A 66 19.98 -2.04 -0.78
N LEU A 67 19.68 -0.82 -1.22
CA LEU A 67 18.78 0.07 -0.47
C LEU A 67 17.33 -0.38 -0.56
N ASP A 68 16.89 -0.86 -1.71
CA ASP A 68 15.55 -1.46 -1.88
C ASP A 68 15.37 -2.70 -1.02
N GLN A 69 16.39 -3.55 -0.92
CA GLN A 69 16.39 -4.68 -0.02
C GLN A 69 16.25 -4.24 1.45
N ILE A 70 17.01 -3.24 1.89
CA ILE A 70 16.90 -2.67 3.26
C ILE A 70 15.48 -2.15 3.52
N LEU A 71 14.89 -1.44 2.56
CA LEU A 71 13.51 -0.97 2.69
C LEU A 71 12.52 -2.13 2.77
N SER A 72 12.69 -3.14 1.93
CA SER A 72 11.84 -4.34 1.91
C SER A 72 11.89 -5.08 3.25
N GLU A 73 13.09 -5.28 3.79
CA GLU A 73 13.30 -5.89 5.10
C GLU A 73 12.64 -5.06 6.22
N ALA A 74 12.87 -3.74 6.25
CA ALA A 74 12.23 -2.86 7.23
C ALA A 74 10.69 -2.89 7.12
N THR A 75 10.16 -2.90 5.91
CA THR A 75 8.71 -2.99 5.64
C THR A 75 8.15 -4.33 6.13
N ALA A 76 8.88 -5.43 5.90
CA ALA A 76 8.49 -6.76 6.37
C ALA A 76 8.48 -6.83 7.90
N GLU A 77 9.49 -6.26 8.56
CA GLU A 77 9.55 -6.18 10.03
C GLU A 77 8.37 -5.39 10.62
N VAL A 78 8.06 -4.22 10.04
CA VAL A 78 6.90 -3.39 10.43
C VAL A 78 5.61 -4.19 10.28
N ASN A 79 5.40 -4.87 9.14
CA ASN A 79 4.20 -5.66 8.89
C ASN A 79 4.08 -6.84 9.86
N ASN A 80 5.18 -7.55 10.11
CA ASN A 80 5.20 -8.69 11.04
C ASN A 80 4.84 -8.24 12.45
N LEU A 81 5.44 -7.15 12.94
CA LEU A 81 5.12 -6.64 14.28
C LEU A 81 3.68 -6.16 14.36
N CYS A 82 3.18 -5.43 13.34
CA CYS A 82 1.78 -5.02 13.29
C CYS A 82 0.82 -6.22 13.34
N GLN A 83 1.15 -7.33 12.66
CA GLN A 83 0.34 -8.55 12.69
C GLN A 83 0.34 -9.18 14.09
N VAL A 84 1.51 -9.27 14.75
CA VAL A 84 1.62 -9.79 16.13
C VAL A 84 0.79 -8.97 17.11
N ILE A 85 0.87 -7.63 17.05
CA ILE A 85 0.07 -6.74 17.92
C ILE A 85 -1.42 -6.96 17.65
N LYS A 86 -1.83 -7.09 16.38
CA LYS A 86 -3.22 -7.30 15.99
C LYS A 86 -3.76 -8.61 16.56
N GLU A 87 -3.05 -9.71 16.33
CA GLU A 87 -3.42 -11.04 16.81
C GLU A 87 -3.52 -11.09 18.33
N TYR A 88 -2.52 -10.52 19.04
CA TYR A 88 -2.55 -10.45 20.49
C TYR A 88 -3.76 -9.66 20.99
N SER A 89 -3.98 -8.46 20.44
CA SER A 89 -5.07 -7.57 20.90
C SER A 89 -6.44 -8.17 20.64
N LEU A 90 -6.64 -8.80 19.48
CA LEU A 90 -7.87 -9.51 19.15
C LEU A 90 -8.07 -10.76 20.00
N ALA A 91 -7.01 -11.47 20.38
CA ALA A 91 -7.13 -12.63 21.26
C ALA A 91 -7.52 -12.23 22.70
N HIS A 92 -6.95 -11.12 23.21
CA HIS A 92 -7.07 -10.75 24.63
C HIS A 92 -8.25 -9.81 24.92
N TYR A 93 -8.50 -8.82 24.06
CA TYR A 93 -9.45 -7.74 24.37
C TYR A 93 -10.66 -7.70 23.46
N LYS A 94 -10.83 -8.67 22.54
CA LYS A 94 -11.95 -8.66 21.57
C LYS A 94 -13.30 -8.53 22.24
N LYS A 95 -13.53 -9.19 23.38
CA LYS A 95 -14.80 -9.09 24.10
C LYS A 95 -15.03 -7.68 24.65
N ASP A 96 -14.03 -7.07 25.27
CA ASP A 96 -14.13 -5.73 25.85
C ASP A 96 -14.30 -4.66 24.77
N MET A 97 -13.53 -4.77 23.67
CA MET A 97 -13.66 -3.88 22.53
C MET A 97 -15.04 -4.01 21.86
N ILE A 98 -15.54 -5.24 21.67
CA ILE A 98 -16.90 -5.48 21.17
C ILE A 98 -17.91 -4.86 22.14
N HIS A 99 -17.76 -5.08 23.46
CA HIS A 99 -18.68 -4.51 24.45
C HIS A 99 -18.72 -2.98 24.37
N TYR A 100 -17.55 -2.32 24.36
CA TYR A 100 -17.44 -0.88 24.18
C TYR A 100 -18.14 -0.41 22.90
N VAL A 101 -17.84 -1.05 21.77
CA VAL A 101 -18.47 -0.79 20.47
C VAL A 101 -19.99 -0.92 20.61
N THR A 102 -20.48 -2.04 21.12
CA THR A 102 -21.92 -2.30 21.28
C THR A 102 -22.63 -1.31 22.23
N SER A 103 -21.89 -0.69 23.15
CA SER A 103 -22.41 0.33 24.07
C SER A 103 -22.67 1.69 23.40
N ILE A 104 -22.03 1.95 22.26
CA ILE A 104 -22.22 3.21 21.52
C ILE A 104 -23.61 3.20 20.88
N PRO A 105 -24.47 4.20 21.15
CA PRO A 105 -25.79 4.29 20.54
C PRO A 105 -25.70 4.33 19.01
N VAL A 106 -26.54 3.55 18.32
CA VAL A 106 -26.61 3.45 16.85
C VAL A 106 -26.64 4.82 16.16
N THR A 107 -27.29 5.81 16.76
CA THR A 107 -27.38 7.19 16.25
C THR A 107 -26.04 7.93 16.25
N ARG A 108 -25.09 7.55 17.11
CA ARG A 108 -23.75 8.15 17.22
C ARG A 108 -22.70 7.51 16.32
N TRP A 109 -22.96 6.31 15.81
CA TRP A 109 -22.05 5.63 14.88
C TRP A 109 -21.83 6.42 13.58
N TYR A 110 -22.83 7.19 13.16
CA TYR A 110 -22.75 8.10 12.02
C TYR A 110 -21.66 9.16 12.14
N ALA A 111 -21.35 9.62 13.35
CA ALA A 111 -20.34 10.64 13.59
C ALA A 111 -18.92 10.05 13.66
N LEU A 112 -18.79 8.76 13.97
CA LEU A 112 -17.50 8.09 14.14
C LEU A 112 -16.86 7.64 12.82
N TRP A 113 -17.60 7.69 11.70
CA TRP A 113 -17.26 6.99 10.45
C TRP A 113 -17.40 7.80 9.18
N GLN A 114 -17.54 9.11 9.28
CA GLN A 114 -17.78 9.95 8.11
C GLN A 114 -16.54 10.01 7.22
N ILE A 115 -16.53 9.20 6.14
CA ILE A 115 -16.16 9.56 4.76
C ILE A 115 -16.59 8.38 3.85
N ILE A 116 -17.69 8.61 3.10
CA ILE A 116 -18.15 8.06 1.80
C ILE A 116 -18.22 6.52 1.59
N SER A 117 -19.40 6.01 1.15
CA SER A 117 -19.67 4.85 0.25
C SER A 117 -20.87 3.98 0.73
N PRO A 118 -21.56 3.19 -0.15
CA PRO A 118 -22.56 2.14 0.12
C PRO A 118 -22.43 1.33 1.43
N SER A 119 -21.24 1.31 2.02
CA SER A 119 -20.92 0.90 3.39
C SER A 119 -21.94 1.35 4.44
N ILE A 120 -22.51 2.55 4.34
CA ILE A 120 -23.47 3.06 5.34
C ILE A 120 -24.78 2.26 5.36
N GLN A 121 -25.29 1.83 4.20
CA GLN A 121 -26.51 1.02 4.14
C GLN A 121 -26.26 -0.40 4.65
N THR A 122 -25.13 -1.00 4.23
CA THR A 122 -24.69 -2.31 4.75
C THR A 122 -24.46 -2.26 6.25
N PHE A 123 -23.83 -1.19 6.75
CA PHE A 123 -23.59 -0.96 8.17
C PHE A 123 -24.88 -0.81 8.99
N ARG A 124 -25.86 -0.03 8.49
CA ARG A 124 -27.19 0.07 9.12
C ARG A 124 -27.91 -1.27 9.16
N LYS A 125 -27.78 -2.05 8.08
CA LYS A 125 -28.37 -3.38 7.99
C LYS A 125 -27.71 -4.29 9.02
N ASP A 126 -26.38 -4.30 9.07
CA ASP A 126 -25.61 -5.09 10.01
C ASP A 126 -26.02 -4.77 11.43
N LEU A 127 -26.01 -3.51 11.87
CA LEU A 127 -26.42 -3.14 13.24
C LEU A 127 -27.80 -3.64 13.69
N LYS A 128 -28.74 -3.88 12.75
CA LYS A 128 -30.09 -4.37 13.04
C LYS A 128 -30.22 -5.90 12.99
N MET A 129 -29.19 -6.62 12.53
CA MET A 129 -29.16 -8.08 12.44
C MET A 129 -28.62 -8.72 13.72
N LEU A 130 -28.94 -10.00 13.92
CA LEU A 130 -28.31 -10.83 14.95
C LEU A 130 -26.78 -10.86 14.67
N ASN A 131 -25.94 -10.56 15.66
CA ASN A 131 -24.48 -10.36 15.54
C ASN A 131 -24.03 -9.12 14.75
N GLY A 132 -24.96 -8.21 14.45
CA GLY A 132 -24.71 -6.99 13.71
C GLY A 132 -23.57 -6.11 14.20
N GLN A 133 -23.50 -5.95 15.52
CA GLN A 133 -22.47 -5.16 16.18
C GLN A 133 -21.08 -5.83 16.08
N ALA A 134 -21.03 -7.17 16.05
CA ALA A 134 -19.79 -7.90 15.82
C ALA A 134 -19.31 -7.76 14.37
N ASN A 135 -20.21 -7.82 13.39
CA ASN A 135 -19.88 -7.56 11.98
C ASN A 135 -19.38 -6.11 11.77
N ALA A 136 -20.04 -5.14 12.43
CA ALA A 136 -19.61 -3.75 12.43
C ALA A 136 -18.22 -3.56 13.06
N PHE A 137 -17.89 -4.34 14.11
CA PHE A 137 -16.56 -4.37 14.70
C PHE A 137 -15.50 -4.94 13.72
N GLU A 138 -15.79 -6.05 13.04
CA GLU A 138 -14.86 -6.60 12.04
C GLU A 138 -14.65 -5.62 10.89
N TYR A 139 -15.71 -4.96 10.41
CA TYR A 139 -15.61 -3.88 9.42
C TYR A 139 -14.79 -2.70 9.95
N HIS A 140 -14.90 -2.37 11.25
CA HIS A 140 -14.10 -1.32 11.88
C HIS A 140 -12.60 -1.58 11.75
N LEU A 141 -12.21 -2.84 11.79
CA LEU A 141 -10.82 -3.28 11.75
C LEU A 141 -10.36 -3.68 10.34
N MET A 142 -11.13 -3.35 9.30
CA MET A 142 -10.70 -3.50 7.91
C MET A 142 -9.76 -2.36 7.49
N GLY A 143 -8.71 -2.73 6.74
CA GLY A 143 -7.68 -1.82 6.25
C GLY A 143 -6.29 -2.44 6.35
N ASN A 144 -5.26 -1.64 6.13
CA ASN A 144 -3.88 -2.07 6.38
C ASN A 144 -3.61 -2.28 7.88
N HIS A 145 -2.55 -3.04 8.21
CA HIS A 145 -2.27 -3.43 9.58
C HIS A 145 -2.05 -2.22 10.50
N GLU A 146 -1.25 -1.23 10.10
CA GLU A 146 -0.98 -0.05 10.93
C GLU A 146 -2.23 0.76 11.30
N ASN A 147 -3.10 1.06 10.32
CA ASN A 147 -4.33 1.79 10.60
C ASN A 147 -5.27 0.97 11.49
N THR A 148 -5.26 -0.35 11.32
CA THR A 148 -6.02 -1.26 12.19
C THR A 148 -5.48 -1.21 13.62
N ILE A 149 -4.17 -1.22 13.83
CA ILE A 149 -3.55 -1.07 15.15
C ILE A 149 -3.93 0.26 15.80
N LYS A 150 -3.86 1.38 15.06
CA LYS A 150 -4.29 2.69 15.58
C LYS A 150 -5.75 2.70 16.05
N ARG A 151 -6.64 2.04 15.31
CA ARG A 151 -8.06 1.89 15.69
C ARG A 151 -8.23 1.01 16.93
N ILE A 152 -7.48 -0.09 17.03
CA ILE A 152 -7.47 -0.96 18.21
C ILE A 152 -7.03 -0.17 19.44
N ILE A 153 -5.90 0.53 19.37
CA ILE A 153 -5.36 1.32 20.50
C ILE A 153 -6.38 2.37 20.95
N ALA A 154 -6.90 3.16 20.02
CA ALA A 154 -7.90 4.18 20.34
C ALA A 154 -9.20 3.59 20.94
N THR A 155 -9.49 2.32 20.65
CA THR A 155 -10.63 1.61 21.26
C THR A 155 -10.28 1.15 22.67
N LEU A 156 -9.09 0.56 22.88
CA LEU A 156 -8.60 0.12 24.20
C LEU A 156 -8.47 1.29 25.18
N GLU A 157 -7.96 2.43 24.74
CA GLU A 157 -7.91 3.66 25.53
C GLU A 157 -9.30 4.10 26.00
N LYS A 158 -10.31 4.02 25.13
CA LYS A 158 -11.69 4.35 25.49
C LYS A 158 -12.34 3.29 26.38
N CYS A 159 -11.83 2.05 26.37
CA CYS A 159 -12.19 1.02 27.33
C CYS A 159 -11.47 1.20 28.68
N GLY A 160 -10.52 2.14 28.79
CA GLY A 160 -9.69 2.32 29.99
C GLY A 160 -8.71 1.18 30.23
N ILE A 161 -8.27 0.48 29.17
CA ILE A 161 -7.35 -0.66 29.26
C ILE A 161 -5.93 -0.16 29.05
N GLU A 162 -5.08 -0.36 30.06
CA GLU A 162 -3.64 -0.17 29.98
C GLU A 162 -2.94 -1.53 29.97
N ASP A 163 -2.06 -1.78 28.99
CA ASP A 163 -1.27 -3.01 28.91
C ASP A 163 0.18 -2.68 28.56
N SER A 164 1.09 -2.98 29.49
CA SER A 164 2.52 -2.71 29.35
C SER A 164 3.18 -3.40 28.14
N LYS A 165 2.71 -4.59 27.75
CA LYS A 165 3.22 -5.34 26.61
C LYS A 165 2.78 -4.68 25.31
N LEU A 166 1.53 -4.23 25.25
CA LEU A 166 1.02 -3.45 24.12
C LEU A 166 1.80 -2.13 23.98
N SER A 167 2.02 -1.41 25.08
CA SER A 167 2.80 -0.16 25.08
C SER A 167 4.23 -0.37 24.60
N GLN A 168 4.89 -1.44 25.04
CA GLN A 168 6.24 -1.78 24.59
C GLN A 168 6.27 -2.03 23.07
N TRP A 169 5.37 -2.87 22.56
CA TRP A 169 5.34 -3.17 21.12
C TRP A 169 4.96 -1.96 20.26
N ILE A 170 4.13 -1.05 20.75
CA ILE A 170 3.84 0.21 20.07
C ILE A 170 5.10 1.07 19.99
N SER A 171 5.89 1.12 21.06
CA SER A 171 7.19 1.79 21.05
C SER A 171 8.13 1.15 20.04
N ASP A 172 8.24 -0.18 20.04
CA ASP A 172 9.08 -0.93 19.09
C ASP A 172 8.64 -0.68 17.65
N LEU A 173 7.32 -0.67 17.40
CA LEU A 173 6.74 -0.33 16.09
C LEU A 173 7.13 1.09 15.66
N GLY A 174 7.06 2.06 16.58
CA GLY A 174 7.50 3.43 16.30
C GLY A 174 8.97 3.52 15.87
N VAL A 175 9.85 2.73 16.49
CA VAL A 175 11.27 2.63 16.10
C VAL A 175 11.42 2.00 14.72
N LEU A 176 10.70 0.92 14.42
CA LEU A 176 10.74 0.25 13.12
C LEU A 176 10.19 1.13 11.99
N THR A 177 9.04 1.78 12.18
CA THR A 177 8.49 2.73 11.21
C THR A 177 9.44 3.90 10.98
N HIS A 178 10.16 4.35 12.02
CA HIS A 178 11.20 5.36 11.85
C HIS A 178 12.35 4.86 10.97
N LYS A 179 12.84 3.64 11.19
CA LYS A 179 13.87 3.01 10.34
C LYS A 179 13.40 2.83 8.90
N GLU A 180 12.17 2.36 8.70
CA GLU A 180 11.55 2.24 7.37
C GLU A 180 11.51 3.61 6.68
N THR A 181 11.11 4.66 7.40
CA THR A 181 11.10 6.04 6.89
C THR A 181 12.50 6.55 6.56
N GLN A 182 13.50 6.22 7.38
CA GLN A 182 14.90 6.54 7.09
C GLN A 182 15.38 5.84 5.82
N ALA A 183 15.11 4.54 5.66
CA ALA A 183 15.44 3.78 4.45
C ALA A 183 14.76 4.38 3.21
N LYS A 184 13.46 4.75 3.29
CA LYS A 184 12.76 5.47 2.22
C LYS A 184 13.45 6.80 1.89
N ASN A 185 13.87 7.55 2.90
CA ASN A 185 14.57 8.82 2.69
C ASN A 185 15.95 8.64 2.08
N GLU A 186 16.68 7.59 2.45
CA GLU A 186 17.97 7.25 1.85
C GLU A 186 17.81 6.80 0.40
N ILE A 187 16.80 5.99 0.10
CA ILE A 187 16.40 5.68 -1.28
C ILE A 187 16.11 6.97 -2.04
N ASN A 188 15.29 7.87 -1.49
CA ASN A 188 14.95 9.14 -2.12
C ASN A 188 16.19 10.03 -2.39
N LYS A 189 17.22 9.95 -1.54
CA LYS A 189 18.50 10.65 -1.74
C LYS A 189 19.39 9.95 -2.76
N ALA A 190 19.39 8.62 -2.77
CA ALA A 190 20.15 7.77 -3.68
C ALA A 190 19.51 7.61 -5.05
N LEU A 191 18.28 8.12 -5.23
CA LEU A 191 17.59 8.20 -6.51
C LEU A 191 18.53 8.83 -7.54
N PHE A 192 18.88 8.04 -8.55
CA PHE A 192 19.72 8.52 -9.64
C PHE A 192 18.88 9.41 -10.55
N LYS A 193 18.92 10.72 -10.31
CA LYS A 193 18.40 11.76 -11.21
C LYS A 193 19.44 12.09 -12.28
N GLY A 194 19.89 11.08 -13.02
CA GLY A 194 20.78 11.28 -14.15
C GLY A 194 20.20 12.30 -15.14
N LYS A 195 21.07 12.95 -15.91
CA LYS A 195 20.62 13.78 -17.02
C LYS A 195 19.86 12.87 -17.98
N LEU A 196 18.55 13.12 -18.14
CA LEU A 196 17.75 12.45 -19.16
C LEU A 196 18.34 12.82 -20.52
N ASN A 197 19.05 11.88 -21.12
CA ASN A 197 19.71 12.10 -22.41
C ASN A 197 18.69 12.12 -23.53
N LYS A 198 17.68 11.25 -23.44
CA LYS A 198 16.65 11.13 -24.45
C LYS A 198 15.39 10.49 -23.89
N LYS A 199 14.24 11.01 -24.30
CA LYS A 199 12.93 10.43 -24.05
C LYS A 199 12.21 10.28 -25.38
N TYR A 200 11.69 9.09 -25.63
CA TYR A 200 10.95 8.76 -26.83
C TYR A 200 9.64 8.12 -26.42
N VAL A 201 8.56 8.51 -27.10
CA VAL A 201 7.27 7.86 -26.95
C VAL A 201 6.91 7.31 -28.32
N THR A 202 6.74 5.99 -28.42
CA THR A 202 6.23 5.33 -29.61
C THR A 202 4.82 4.84 -29.35
N TYR A 203 3.95 5.08 -30.32
CA TYR A 203 2.59 4.57 -30.33
C TYR A 203 2.51 3.51 -31.42
N GLU A 204 2.21 2.28 -31.04
CA GLU A 204 1.85 1.22 -31.99
C GLU A 204 0.34 0.97 -31.83
N ASP A 205 -0.42 1.34 -32.87
CA ASP A 205 -1.77 0.83 -33.04
C ASP A 205 -1.67 -0.58 -33.63
N PRO A 206 -2.45 -1.55 -33.13
CA PRO A 206 -2.47 -2.89 -33.70
C PRO A 206 -3.06 -2.73 -35.11
N TYR A 207 -2.22 -3.02 -36.10
CA TYR A 207 -2.51 -2.77 -37.51
C TYR A 207 -3.93 -3.21 -37.90
N TRP A 208 -4.59 -2.30 -38.62
CA TRP A 208 -5.64 -2.63 -39.57
C TRP A 208 -5.06 -3.63 -40.59
N ILE A 209 -5.34 -4.92 -40.40
CA ILE A 209 -5.30 -5.94 -41.45
C ILE A 209 -6.74 -6.21 -41.88
#